data_AF-A0A3D0MA79-F1
#
_entry.id   AF-A0A3D0MA79-F1
#
_cell.length_a   1.000
_cell.length_b   1.000
_cell.length_c   1.000
_cell.angle_alpha   90.00
_cell.angle_beta   90.00
_cell.angle_gamma   90.00
#
_symmetry.space_group_name_H-M   'P 1'
#
loop_
_entity.id
_entity.type
_entity.pdbx_description
1 polymer ?
#
loop_
_entity_poly.entity_id
_entity_poly.type
_entity_poly.pdbx_seq_one_letter_code
_entity_poly.pdbx_strand_id
1 'polypeptide(L)'
;MKVYAHYFDFSRGYSDVRQVYIRFLADYADQNPDLVSPSLLAQVTARVEAGRLDVYDMASMALIRHYFTQIEEPQPFGQIIIDEAQDFGEMIYYVLKKLETGCYFTIMGDVSQNIHYETGMNDWEPVVKEVFNNRNDRFQILSKSYRNTIEISEFAGKVLTKASKSRYRIDPVIRHGDPVDASIVPARDQIRLIAEHVRGAASKGDRSCAVVCRTSEEAAFVEDQLKKLDPGLFTLEDCKLMVLPIELVKGLEFDLVMIYQATPDNYPDDPKSAKLLYVAITRALHQLHLWADTGLTRLIE
;
A
#
# COMPACT_ATOMS: atom_id res chain seq x y z
N MET A 1 20.13 1.80 -23.90
CA MET A 1 20.60 0.39 -23.85
C MET A 1 22.01 0.15 -24.39
N LYS A 2 22.53 0.85 -25.41
CA LYS A 2 23.91 0.58 -25.94
C LYS A 2 25.06 0.87 -24.97
N VAL A 3 24.88 1.73 -23.97
CA VAL A 3 25.95 2.14 -23.03
C VAL A 3 26.40 1.01 -22.10
N TYR A 4 25.53 0.05 -21.76
CA TYR A 4 25.83 -1.02 -20.79
C TYR A 4 25.96 -2.42 -21.41
N ALA A 5 25.93 -2.55 -22.74
CA ALA A 5 25.93 -3.85 -23.41
C ALA A 5 27.16 -4.73 -23.08
N HIS A 6 28.30 -4.11 -22.74
CA HIS A 6 29.54 -4.78 -22.35
C HIS A 6 29.92 -4.55 -20.88
N TYR A 7 29.02 -3.95 -20.10
CA TYR A 7 29.30 -3.55 -18.72
C TYR A 7 29.33 -4.75 -17.76
N PHE A 8 28.61 -5.81 -18.10
CA PHE A 8 28.36 -6.96 -17.22
C PHE A 8 29.21 -8.20 -17.52
N ASP A 9 30.32 -8.09 -18.24
CA ASP A 9 31.15 -9.24 -18.66
C ASP A 9 31.97 -9.90 -17.52
N PHE A 10 31.73 -11.18 -17.19
CA PHE A 10 32.50 -11.94 -16.17
C PHE A 10 33.94 -12.27 -16.62
N SER A 11 34.32 -12.03 -17.88
CA SER A 11 35.74 -12.11 -18.31
C SER A 11 36.63 -11.11 -17.54
N ARG A 12 36.03 -10.15 -16.83
CA ARG A 12 36.67 -9.22 -15.89
C ARG A 12 36.89 -9.77 -14.46
N GLY A 13 36.59 -11.05 -14.21
CA GLY A 13 36.89 -11.74 -12.94
C GLY A 13 35.80 -11.69 -11.87
N TYR A 14 34.54 -11.44 -12.24
CA TYR A 14 33.43 -11.50 -11.30
C TYR A 14 33.12 -12.96 -10.92
N SER A 15 32.86 -13.22 -9.64
CA SER A 15 32.51 -14.57 -9.16
C SER A 15 31.02 -14.73 -8.82
N ASP A 16 30.27 -13.63 -8.74
CA ASP A 16 28.87 -13.61 -8.30
C ASP A 16 28.10 -12.40 -8.88
N VAL A 17 26.82 -12.60 -9.21
CA VAL A 17 25.86 -11.58 -9.69
C VAL A 17 25.76 -10.41 -8.70
N ARG A 18 25.92 -10.68 -7.39
CA ARG A 18 25.90 -9.64 -6.36
C ARG A 18 27.01 -8.62 -6.51
N GLN A 19 28.23 -9.06 -6.84
CA GLN A 19 29.37 -8.15 -7.04
C GLN A 19 29.13 -7.25 -8.25
N VAL A 20 28.57 -7.84 -9.31
CA VAL A 20 28.19 -7.12 -10.52
C VAL A 20 27.13 -6.05 -10.22
N TYR A 21 26.13 -6.39 -9.41
CA TYR A 21 25.10 -5.45 -8.95
C TYR A 21 25.67 -4.31 -8.10
N ILE A 22 26.51 -4.60 -7.11
CA ILE A 22 27.16 -3.57 -6.27
C ILE A 22 28.01 -2.63 -7.14
N ARG A 23 28.76 -3.18 -8.11
CA ARG A 23 29.57 -2.37 -9.02
C ARG A 23 28.70 -1.46 -9.89
N PHE A 24 27.58 -1.98 -10.40
CA PHE A 24 26.61 -1.18 -11.15
C PHE A 24 26.06 -0.03 -10.30
N LEU A 25 25.71 -0.27 -9.04
CA LEU A 25 25.24 0.79 -8.14
C LEU A 25 26.29 1.90 -7.96
N ALA A 26 27.57 1.53 -7.79
CA ALA A 26 28.65 2.49 -7.67
C ALA A 26 28.81 3.35 -8.93
N ASP A 27 28.88 2.73 -10.11
CA ASP A 27 29.04 3.49 -11.36
C ASP A 27 27.77 4.29 -11.71
N TYR A 28 26.58 3.83 -11.32
CA TYR A 28 25.34 4.59 -11.47
C TYR A 28 25.34 5.83 -10.56
N ALA A 29 25.81 5.70 -9.32
CA ALA A 29 25.93 6.82 -8.39
C ALA A 29 26.95 7.86 -8.89
N ASP A 30 28.10 7.42 -9.42
CA ASP A 30 29.11 8.31 -10.01
C ASP A 30 28.54 9.12 -11.19
N GLN A 31 27.65 8.51 -11.98
CA GLN A 31 26.99 9.16 -13.12
C GLN A 31 25.80 10.02 -12.72
N ASN A 32 25.21 9.79 -11.54
CA ASN A 32 23.98 10.45 -11.09
C ASN A 32 24.12 10.95 -9.64
N PRO A 33 25.08 11.83 -9.33
CA PRO A 33 25.38 12.28 -7.97
C PRO A 33 24.20 13.04 -7.32
N ASP A 34 23.32 13.64 -8.13
CA ASP A 34 22.13 14.34 -7.66
C ASP A 34 21.01 13.37 -7.22
N LEU A 35 21.04 12.12 -7.66
CA LEU A 35 20.04 11.10 -7.35
C LEU A 35 20.49 10.14 -6.25
N VAL A 36 21.80 9.84 -6.20
CA VAL A 36 22.35 8.87 -5.24
C VAL A 36 23.46 9.52 -4.43
N SER A 37 23.15 9.82 -3.17
CA SER A 37 24.15 10.34 -2.24
C SER A 37 25.16 9.26 -1.84
N PRO A 38 26.41 9.64 -1.48
CA PRO A 38 27.40 8.67 -1.00
C PRO A 38 26.95 7.89 0.23
N SER A 39 26.15 8.50 1.11
CA SER A 39 25.60 7.84 2.29
C SER A 39 24.54 6.80 1.93
N LEU A 40 23.66 7.10 0.96
CA LEU A 40 22.67 6.15 0.46
C LEU A 40 23.36 4.95 -0.21
N LEU A 41 24.34 5.20 -1.08
CA LEU A 41 25.11 4.14 -1.75
C LEU A 41 25.80 3.22 -0.72
N ALA A 42 26.43 3.79 0.31
CA ALA A 42 27.09 3.02 1.36
C ALA A 42 26.09 2.16 2.15
N GLN A 43 24.91 2.70 2.47
CA GLN A 43 23.85 1.96 3.18
C GLN A 43 23.33 0.78 2.34
N VAL A 44 23.00 1.02 1.07
CA VAL A 44 22.49 -0.03 0.17
C VAL A 44 23.57 -1.10 -0.05
N THR A 45 24.82 -0.71 -0.28
CA THR A 45 25.93 -1.63 -0.48
C THR A 45 26.14 -2.54 0.74
N ALA A 46 26.23 -1.96 1.94
CA ALA A 46 26.41 -2.73 3.17
C ALA A 46 25.25 -3.71 3.42
N ARG A 47 24.01 -3.29 3.10
CA ARG A 47 22.81 -4.12 3.20
C ARG A 47 22.86 -5.32 2.24
N VAL A 48 23.22 -5.07 0.98
CA VAL A 48 23.34 -6.10 -0.07
C VAL A 48 24.48 -7.07 0.24
N GLU A 49 25.64 -6.59 0.69
CA GLU A 49 26.78 -7.42 1.10
C GLU A 49 26.40 -8.36 2.26
N ALA A 50 25.64 -7.85 3.23
CA ALA A 50 25.09 -8.64 4.33
C ALA A 50 23.97 -9.62 3.91
N GLY A 51 23.62 -9.68 2.63
CA GLY A 51 22.57 -10.57 2.10
C GLY A 51 21.14 -10.13 2.43
N ARG A 52 20.94 -8.89 2.89
CA ARG A 52 19.62 -8.35 3.23
C ARG A 52 18.97 -7.70 2.02
N LEU A 53 18.53 -8.49 1.05
CA LEU A 53 17.99 -7.98 -0.21
C LEU A 53 16.52 -7.57 -0.09
N ASP A 54 16.14 -6.51 -0.80
CA ASP A 54 14.75 -6.14 -1.03
C ASP A 54 14.31 -6.62 -2.42
N VAL A 55 13.03 -6.41 -2.73
CA VAL A 55 12.44 -6.86 -4.00
C VAL A 55 13.07 -6.19 -5.23
N TYR A 56 13.56 -4.95 -5.10
CA TYR A 56 14.16 -4.19 -6.18
C TYR A 56 15.61 -4.62 -6.43
N ASP A 57 16.37 -4.94 -5.37
CA ASP A 57 17.69 -5.57 -5.51
C ASP A 57 17.53 -6.92 -6.23
N MET A 58 16.58 -7.75 -5.78
CA MET A 58 16.35 -9.07 -6.36
C MET A 58 15.95 -8.97 -7.83
N ALA A 59 15.04 -8.06 -8.19
CA ALA A 59 14.65 -7.82 -9.56
C ALA A 59 15.83 -7.35 -10.43
N SER A 60 16.64 -6.41 -9.93
CA SER A 60 17.83 -5.93 -10.61
C SER A 60 18.85 -7.04 -10.84
N MET A 61 19.14 -7.84 -9.81
CA MET A 61 20.06 -8.97 -9.88
C MET A 61 19.54 -10.07 -10.82
N ALA A 62 18.24 -10.36 -10.81
CA ALA A 62 17.63 -11.33 -11.73
C ALA A 62 17.77 -10.87 -13.19
N LEU A 63 17.56 -9.58 -13.46
CA LEU A 63 17.77 -9.00 -14.79
C LEU A 63 19.24 -9.07 -15.23
N ILE A 64 20.17 -8.72 -14.34
CA ILE A 64 21.62 -8.84 -14.59
C ILE A 64 21.98 -10.28 -14.91
N ARG A 65 21.51 -11.25 -14.09
CA ARG A 65 21.74 -12.68 -14.30
C ARG A 65 21.21 -13.13 -15.66
N HIS A 66 20.00 -12.75 -16.04
CA HIS A 66 19.39 -13.11 -17.31
C HIS A 66 20.20 -12.64 -18.52
N TYR A 67 20.58 -11.35 -18.56
CA TYR A 67 21.40 -10.83 -19.66
C TYR A 67 22.80 -11.41 -19.68
N PHE A 68 23.31 -11.79 -18.51
CA PHE A 68 24.65 -12.31 -18.38
C PHE A 68 24.77 -13.79 -18.79
N THR A 69 23.93 -14.66 -18.23
CA THR A 69 24.01 -16.09 -18.49
C THR A 69 23.59 -16.42 -19.92
N GLN A 70 22.64 -15.66 -20.49
CA GLN A 70 21.95 -15.99 -21.75
C GLN A 70 21.40 -17.42 -21.77
N ILE A 71 21.26 -18.04 -20.61
CA ILE A 71 20.67 -19.35 -20.46
C ILE A 71 19.17 -19.14 -20.55
N GLU A 72 18.54 -19.77 -21.54
CA GLU A 72 17.08 -19.91 -21.54
C GLU A 72 16.71 -20.78 -20.34
N GLU A 73 16.20 -20.15 -19.30
CA GLU A 73 15.60 -20.89 -18.19
C GLU A 73 14.28 -21.49 -18.67
N PRO A 74 13.93 -22.71 -18.20
CA PRO A 74 12.60 -23.23 -18.42
C PRO A 74 11.59 -22.18 -17.96
N GLN A 75 10.56 -21.92 -18.76
CA GLN A 75 9.45 -21.07 -18.33
C GLN A 75 8.34 -21.97 -17.78
N PRO A 76 8.31 -22.22 -16.46
CA PRO A 76 7.35 -23.15 -15.88
C PRO A 76 5.93 -22.55 -15.85
N PHE A 77 5.79 -21.23 -16.03
CA PHE A 77 4.52 -20.52 -15.82
C PHE A 77 3.86 -20.12 -17.14
N GLY A 78 2.64 -20.61 -17.36
CA GLY A 78 1.78 -20.13 -18.45
C GLY A 78 1.04 -18.82 -18.13
N GLN A 79 0.81 -18.54 -16.84
CA GLN A 79 0.11 -17.34 -16.37
C GLN A 79 0.65 -16.86 -15.03
N ILE A 80 0.83 -15.55 -14.89
CA ILE A 80 1.17 -14.84 -13.66
C ILE A 80 0.05 -13.87 -13.33
N ILE A 81 -0.46 -13.96 -12.10
CA ILE A 81 -1.48 -13.06 -11.56
C ILE A 81 -0.84 -12.26 -10.43
N ILE A 82 -0.92 -10.93 -10.52
CA ILE A 82 -0.37 -10.00 -9.53
C ILE A 82 -1.54 -9.19 -8.99
N ASP A 83 -1.83 -9.37 -7.72
CA ASP A 83 -2.78 -8.56 -6.98
C ASP A 83 -2.05 -7.49 -6.17
N GLU A 84 -2.75 -6.42 -5.77
CA GLU A 84 -2.19 -5.28 -5.03
C GLU A 84 -0.96 -4.65 -5.71
N ALA A 85 -0.97 -4.66 -7.04
CA ALA A 85 0.19 -4.27 -7.85
C ALA A 85 0.72 -2.87 -7.54
N GLN A 86 -0.12 -1.94 -7.08
CA GLN A 86 0.32 -0.60 -6.74
C GLN A 86 1.42 -0.54 -5.65
N ASP A 87 1.66 -1.61 -4.88
CA ASP A 87 2.73 -1.66 -3.88
C ASP A 87 4.13 -1.77 -4.47
N PHE A 88 4.23 -2.17 -5.74
CA PHE A 88 5.50 -2.35 -6.43
C PHE A 88 5.68 -1.29 -7.51
N GLY A 89 6.90 -0.81 -7.69
CA GLY A 89 7.26 0.09 -8.78
C GLY A 89 7.32 -0.61 -10.13
N GLU A 90 7.33 0.18 -11.20
CA GLU A 90 7.30 -0.25 -12.60
C GLU A 90 8.41 -1.27 -12.94
N MET A 91 9.56 -1.12 -12.29
CA MET A 91 10.74 -1.96 -12.51
C MET A 91 10.44 -3.44 -12.26
N ILE A 92 9.62 -3.77 -11.26
CA ILE A 92 9.28 -5.17 -10.94
C ILE A 92 8.55 -5.81 -12.12
N TYR A 93 7.58 -5.10 -12.69
CA TYR A 93 6.83 -5.56 -13.86
C TYR A 93 7.70 -5.68 -15.10
N TYR A 94 8.60 -4.72 -15.32
CA TYR A 94 9.55 -4.77 -16.41
C TYR A 94 10.43 -6.01 -16.34
N VAL A 95 10.99 -6.30 -15.17
CA VAL A 95 11.83 -7.49 -14.97
C VAL A 95 11.01 -8.76 -15.18
N LEU A 96 9.85 -8.89 -14.55
CA LEU A 96 9.00 -10.07 -14.73
C LEU A 96 8.64 -10.31 -16.20
N LYS A 97 8.25 -9.26 -16.93
CA LYS A 97 7.93 -9.37 -18.36
C LYS A 97 9.13 -9.76 -19.22
N LYS A 98 10.34 -9.35 -18.82
CA LYS A 98 11.58 -9.72 -19.52
C LYS A 98 12.00 -11.16 -19.26
N LEU A 99 11.82 -11.65 -18.04
CA LEU A 99 12.20 -13.01 -17.67
C LEU A 99 11.17 -14.05 -18.18
N GLU A 100 9.88 -13.73 -18.06
CA GLU A 100 8.78 -14.64 -18.35
C GLU A 100 8.09 -14.30 -19.69
N THR A 101 8.86 -14.42 -20.78
CA THR A 101 8.46 -13.96 -22.12
C THR A 101 7.26 -14.70 -22.72
N GLY A 102 7.07 -15.97 -22.39
CA GLY A 102 5.96 -16.84 -22.82
C GLY A 102 4.75 -16.82 -21.90
N CYS A 103 4.75 -15.98 -20.86
CA CYS A 103 3.71 -15.93 -19.84
C CYS A 103 2.65 -14.86 -20.12
N TYR A 104 1.39 -15.17 -19.79
CA TYR A 104 0.30 -14.19 -19.72
C TYR A 104 0.25 -13.52 -18.36
N PHE A 105 -0.02 -12.22 -18.33
CA PHE A 105 -0.08 -11.44 -17.09
C PHE A 105 -1.50 -10.95 -16.82
N THR A 106 -1.94 -11.07 -15.58
CA THR A 106 -3.15 -10.41 -15.06
C THR A 106 -2.73 -9.58 -13.86
N ILE A 107 -2.69 -8.25 -14.02
CA ILE A 107 -2.18 -7.31 -13.02
C ILE A 107 -3.35 -6.47 -12.54
N MET A 108 -3.57 -6.48 -11.24
CA MET A 108 -4.74 -5.88 -10.58
C MET A 108 -4.27 -5.02 -9.40
N GLY A 109 -4.97 -3.92 -9.16
CA GLY A 109 -4.65 -3.02 -8.06
C GLY A 109 -5.35 -1.67 -8.18
N ASP A 110 -5.21 -0.86 -7.14
CA ASP A 110 -5.72 0.51 -7.06
C ASP A 110 -4.59 1.45 -6.60
N VAL A 111 -4.06 2.25 -7.52
CA VAL A 111 -2.97 3.21 -7.24
C VAL A 111 -3.32 4.26 -6.18
N SER A 112 -4.62 4.45 -5.90
CA SER A 112 -5.11 5.31 -4.82
C SER A 112 -4.87 4.69 -3.44
N GLN A 113 -4.71 3.36 -3.36
CA GLN A 113 -4.42 2.60 -2.15
C GLN A 113 -2.92 2.32 -1.95
N ASN A 114 -2.05 2.94 -2.74
CA ASN A 114 -0.61 2.83 -2.54
C ASN A 114 -0.19 3.58 -1.26
N ILE A 115 0.32 2.85 -0.27
CA ILE A 115 0.87 3.39 0.98
C ILE A 115 2.40 3.54 0.93
N HIS A 116 3.06 2.91 -0.05
CA HIS A 116 4.49 2.98 -0.31
C HIS A 116 4.78 4.07 -1.36
N TYR A 117 4.62 5.33 -0.98
CA TYR A 117 4.67 6.46 -1.91
C TYR A 117 5.96 6.55 -2.75
N GLU A 118 7.10 6.19 -2.16
CA GLU A 118 8.43 6.31 -2.78
C GLU A 118 8.81 5.13 -3.69
N THR A 119 8.21 3.96 -3.47
CA THR A 119 8.62 2.72 -4.16
C THR A 119 7.50 2.07 -4.95
N GLY A 120 6.24 2.23 -4.55
CA GLY A 120 5.07 1.72 -5.26
C GLY A 120 4.63 2.61 -6.43
N MET A 121 3.72 2.10 -7.25
CA MET A 121 3.15 2.85 -8.37
C MET A 121 2.12 3.88 -7.92
N ASN A 122 2.19 5.05 -8.55
CA ASN A 122 1.21 6.12 -8.38
C ASN A 122 0.31 6.29 -9.61
N ASP A 123 0.66 5.65 -10.72
CA ASP A 123 -0.11 5.65 -11.96
C ASP A 123 0.14 4.36 -12.75
N TRP A 124 -0.89 3.89 -13.46
CA TRP A 124 -0.78 2.75 -14.38
C TRP A 124 -0.13 3.12 -15.72
N GLU A 125 -0.15 4.41 -16.09
CA GLU A 125 0.32 4.87 -17.40
C GLU A 125 1.75 4.42 -17.74
N PRO A 126 2.75 4.51 -16.83
CA PRO A 126 4.10 4.00 -17.09
C PRO A 126 4.13 2.49 -17.38
N VAL A 127 3.42 1.67 -16.62
CA VAL A 127 3.37 0.20 -16.84
C VAL A 127 2.68 -0.14 -18.16
N VAL A 128 1.57 0.53 -18.47
CA VAL A 128 0.83 0.29 -19.72
C VAL A 128 1.62 0.74 -20.94
N LYS A 129 2.32 1.88 -20.87
CA LYS A 129 3.04 2.43 -22.03
C LYS A 129 4.42 1.82 -22.24
N GLU A 130 5.14 1.52 -21.17
CA GLU A 130 6.55 1.11 -21.25
C GLU A 130 6.76 -0.39 -21.06
N VAL A 131 5.84 -1.08 -20.37
CA VAL A 131 6.01 -2.52 -20.03
C VAL A 131 5.05 -3.43 -20.80
N PHE A 132 3.75 -3.13 -20.76
CA PHE A 132 2.69 -3.95 -21.40
C PHE A 132 2.00 -3.19 -22.53
N ASN A 133 2.75 -2.92 -23.59
CA ASN A 133 2.34 -2.09 -24.73
C ASN A 133 2.14 -2.87 -26.04
N ASN A 134 2.07 -4.20 -25.99
CA ASN A 134 1.84 -5.00 -27.19
C ASN A 134 0.39 -4.87 -27.67
N ARG A 135 0.16 -5.18 -28.94
CA ARG A 135 -1.18 -5.10 -29.57
C ARG A 135 -2.29 -5.83 -28.81
N ASN A 136 -1.94 -6.93 -28.12
CA ASN A 136 -2.89 -7.78 -27.40
C ASN A 136 -3.05 -7.40 -25.92
N ASP A 137 -2.22 -6.49 -25.41
CA ASP A 137 -2.31 -6.02 -24.04
C ASP A 137 -3.55 -5.12 -23.90
N ARG A 138 -4.20 -5.20 -22.73
CA ARG A 138 -5.45 -4.49 -22.45
C ARG A 138 -5.39 -3.92 -21.04
N PHE A 139 -5.68 -2.63 -20.93
CA PHE A 139 -5.93 -1.95 -19.67
C PHE A 139 -7.43 -1.66 -19.56
N GLN A 140 -8.04 -2.05 -18.45
CA GLN A 140 -9.46 -1.86 -18.19
C GLN A 140 -9.63 -1.36 -16.75
N ILE A 141 -10.56 -0.43 -16.55
CA ILE A 141 -10.90 0.09 -15.23
C ILE A 141 -12.24 -0.48 -14.81
N LEU A 142 -12.27 -1.13 -13.65
CA LEU A 142 -13.52 -1.53 -13.01
C LEU A 142 -14.02 -0.37 -12.15
N SER A 143 -14.85 0.51 -12.73
CA SER A 143 -15.29 1.72 -12.04
C SER A 143 -16.33 1.45 -10.96
N LYS A 144 -17.02 0.31 -10.96
CA LYS A 144 -18.12 0.03 -10.02
C LYS A 144 -17.64 -0.62 -8.73
N SER A 145 -17.84 0.04 -7.58
CA SER A 145 -17.63 -0.56 -6.26
C SER A 145 -18.94 -1.08 -5.66
N TYR A 146 -18.92 -2.33 -5.22
CA TYR A 146 -20.02 -2.97 -4.47
C TYR A 146 -19.67 -3.19 -2.99
N ARG A 147 -18.46 -2.78 -2.59
CA ARG A 147 -17.87 -3.10 -1.29
C ARG A 147 -18.42 -2.19 -0.20
N ASN A 148 -18.19 -0.89 -0.35
CA ASN A 148 -18.54 0.13 0.63
C ASN A 148 -19.93 0.72 0.32
N THR A 149 -20.55 1.34 1.32
CA THR A 149 -21.76 2.15 1.11
C THR A 149 -21.44 3.40 0.29
N ILE A 150 -22.48 4.04 -0.26
CA ILE A 150 -22.33 5.32 -0.96
C ILE A 150 -21.71 6.37 -0.02
N GLU A 151 -22.20 6.45 1.22
CA GLU A 151 -21.78 7.43 2.21
C GLU A 151 -20.27 7.31 2.51
N ILE A 152 -19.77 6.09 2.69
CA ILE A 152 -18.34 5.81 2.91
C ILE A 152 -17.53 6.12 1.65
N SER A 153 -18.02 5.71 0.47
CA SER A 153 -17.32 5.92 -0.81
C SER A 153 -17.18 7.41 -1.16
N GLU A 154 -18.25 8.18 -0.97
CA GLU A 154 -18.25 9.63 -1.18
C GLU A 154 -17.33 10.33 -0.19
N PHE A 155 -17.34 9.91 1.08
CA PHE A 155 -16.45 10.45 2.10
C PHE A 155 -14.97 10.16 1.77
N ALA A 156 -14.66 8.92 1.37
CA ALA A 156 -13.32 8.54 0.89
C ALA A 156 -12.89 9.37 -0.34
N GLY A 157 -13.81 9.58 -1.28
CA GLY A 157 -13.57 10.38 -2.48
C GLY A 157 -13.14 11.81 -2.17
N LYS A 158 -13.76 12.47 -1.16
CA LYS A 158 -13.36 13.81 -0.72
C LYS A 158 -11.91 13.84 -0.25
N VAL A 159 -11.52 12.89 0.61
CA VAL A 159 -10.14 12.74 1.10
C VAL A 159 -9.17 12.53 -0.07
N LEU A 160 -9.52 11.65 -1.01
CA LEU A 160 -8.65 11.33 -2.14
C LEU A 160 -8.46 12.52 -3.10
N THR A 161 -9.49 13.36 -3.29
CA THR A 161 -9.36 14.55 -4.15
C THR A 161 -8.34 15.56 -3.63
N LYS A 162 -8.07 15.57 -2.32
CA LYS A 162 -6.99 16.36 -1.71
C LYS A 162 -5.62 15.69 -1.86
N ALA A 163 -5.59 14.36 -1.86
CA ALA A 163 -4.37 13.58 -2.04
C ALA A 163 -3.79 13.67 -3.46
N SER A 164 -4.66 13.57 -4.47
CA SER A 164 -4.24 13.46 -5.85
C SER A 164 -5.40 13.81 -6.78
N LYS A 165 -5.07 14.35 -7.96
CA LYS A 165 -5.99 14.32 -9.11
C LYS A 165 -5.97 12.92 -9.72
N SER A 166 -6.33 11.91 -8.93
CA SER A 166 -6.48 10.54 -9.41
C SER A 166 -7.38 10.56 -10.64
N ARG A 167 -6.85 10.10 -11.77
CA ARG A 167 -7.59 9.96 -13.03
C ARG A 167 -8.59 8.80 -12.98
N TYR A 168 -8.51 7.97 -11.94
CA TYR A 168 -9.22 6.71 -11.80
C TYR A 168 -10.34 6.88 -10.76
N ARG A 169 -11.48 7.43 -11.20
CA ARG A 169 -12.66 7.58 -10.35
C ARG A 169 -13.39 6.24 -10.21
N ILE A 170 -13.81 5.94 -8.99
CA ILE A 170 -14.65 4.80 -8.66
C ILE A 170 -16.07 5.33 -8.41
N ASP A 171 -17.04 4.77 -9.12
CA ASP A 171 -18.47 5.02 -8.96
C ASP A 171 -19.04 3.98 -7.99
N PRO A 172 -19.57 4.38 -6.82
CA PRO A 172 -20.23 3.44 -5.93
C PRO A 172 -21.53 2.96 -6.57
N VAL A 173 -21.81 1.66 -6.44
CA VAL A 173 -23.12 1.12 -6.78
C VAL A 173 -24.10 1.44 -5.65
N ILE A 174 -25.36 1.66 -6.01
CA ILE A 174 -26.40 2.16 -5.09
C ILE A 174 -26.66 1.16 -3.95
N ARG A 175 -25.92 1.38 -2.86
CA ARG A 175 -26.07 0.71 -1.57
C ARG A 175 -25.88 1.77 -0.49
N HIS A 176 -26.99 2.25 0.06
CA HIS A 176 -26.99 3.22 1.16
C HIS A 176 -26.77 2.50 2.49
N GLY A 177 -26.09 3.17 3.42
CA GLY A 177 -25.96 2.76 4.81
C GLY A 177 -26.06 3.94 5.76
N ASP A 178 -25.46 3.79 6.94
CA ASP A 178 -25.42 4.86 7.93
C ASP A 178 -24.49 6.00 7.44
N PRO A 179 -24.83 7.29 7.71
CA PRO A 179 -23.93 8.39 7.45
C PRO A 179 -22.59 8.23 8.18
N VAL A 180 -21.50 8.67 7.56
CA VAL A 180 -20.19 8.73 8.22
C VAL A 180 -20.23 9.75 9.35
N ASP A 181 -19.86 9.32 10.55
CA ASP A 181 -19.71 10.20 11.72
C ASP A 181 -18.27 10.68 11.81
N ALA A 182 -18.06 11.96 11.54
CA ALA A 182 -16.79 12.65 11.76
C ALA A 182 -17.01 13.78 12.75
N SER A 183 -16.51 13.62 13.99
CA SER A 183 -16.83 14.54 15.08
C SER A 183 -15.63 14.82 16.00
N ILE A 184 -15.67 16.01 16.62
CA ILE A 184 -14.66 16.40 17.61
C ILE A 184 -15.09 15.85 18.97
N VAL A 185 -14.30 14.93 19.53
CA VAL A 185 -14.60 14.22 20.78
C VAL A 185 -13.36 14.23 21.66
N PRO A 186 -13.45 14.65 22.94
CA PRO A 186 -12.33 14.59 23.87
C PRO A 186 -11.72 13.18 23.93
N ALA A 187 -10.40 13.07 23.94
CA ALA A 187 -9.68 11.78 23.90
C ALA A 187 -10.16 10.78 24.98
N ARG A 188 -10.49 11.27 26.19
CA ARG A 188 -11.02 10.45 27.29
C ARG A 188 -12.35 9.77 26.96
N ASP A 189 -13.17 10.40 26.11
CA ASP A 189 -14.51 9.93 25.76
C ASP A 189 -14.46 9.02 24.53
N GLN A 190 -13.44 9.14 23.67
CA GLN A 190 -13.27 8.29 22.48
C GLN A 190 -13.15 6.80 22.83
N ILE A 191 -12.36 6.42 23.84
CA ILE A 191 -12.23 5.01 24.25
C ILE A 191 -13.58 4.42 24.67
N ARG A 192 -14.41 5.22 25.35
CA ARG A 192 -15.75 4.82 25.76
C ARG A 192 -16.66 4.65 24.55
N LEU A 193 -16.64 5.60 23.60
CA LEU A 193 -17.41 5.50 22.37
C LEU A 193 -17.02 4.26 21.55
N ILE A 194 -15.73 3.96 21.41
CA ILE A 194 -15.26 2.73 20.76
C ILE A 194 -15.94 1.50 21.38
N ALA A 195 -15.88 1.36 22.70
CA ALA A 195 -16.50 0.24 23.41
C ALA A 195 -18.03 0.18 23.18
N GLU A 196 -18.72 1.32 23.19
CA GLU A 196 -20.16 1.40 22.92
C GLU A 196 -20.50 0.97 21.48
N HIS A 197 -19.74 1.43 20.49
CA HIS A 197 -19.94 1.07 19.07
C HIS A 197 -19.65 -0.41 18.81
N VAL A 198 -18.61 -0.99 19.41
CA VAL A 198 -18.31 -2.42 19.27
C VAL A 198 -19.44 -3.30 19.82
N ARG A 199 -20.01 -2.96 20.99
CA ARG A 199 -21.17 -3.68 21.53
C ARG A 199 -22.42 -3.49 20.66
N GLY A 200 -22.63 -2.27 20.17
CA GLY A 200 -23.71 -1.96 19.23
C GLY A 200 -23.61 -2.81 17.96
N ALA A 201 -22.42 -2.89 17.37
CA ALA A 201 -22.13 -3.69 16.18
C ALA A 201 -22.44 -5.18 16.41
N ALA A 202 -21.96 -5.75 17.52
CA ALA A 202 -22.28 -7.13 17.89
C ALA A 202 -23.79 -7.37 17.99
N SER A 203 -24.55 -6.42 18.56
CA SER A 203 -26.02 -6.53 18.65
C SER A 203 -26.76 -6.40 17.31
N LYS A 204 -26.16 -5.71 16.32
CA LYS A 204 -26.70 -5.56 14.96
C LYS A 204 -26.36 -6.75 14.05
N GLY A 205 -25.49 -7.66 14.50
CA GLY A 205 -25.01 -8.79 13.71
C GLY A 205 -23.81 -8.49 12.81
N ASP A 206 -23.14 -7.35 13.02
CA ASP A 206 -21.84 -7.05 12.41
C ASP A 206 -20.78 -7.98 13.02
N ARG A 207 -19.94 -8.58 12.18
CA ARG A 207 -19.01 -9.66 12.57
C ARG A 207 -17.59 -9.19 12.79
N SER A 208 -17.22 -8.03 12.24
CA SER A 208 -15.85 -7.54 12.31
C SER A 208 -15.80 -6.03 12.58
N CYS A 209 -15.03 -5.67 13.59
CA CYS A 209 -14.90 -4.33 14.12
C CYS A 209 -13.40 -3.96 14.14
N ALA A 210 -13.00 -2.82 13.59
CA ALA A 210 -11.62 -2.34 13.64
C ALA A 210 -11.50 -0.95 14.23
N VAL A 211 -10.51 -0.77 15.10
CA VAL A 211 -10.00 0.55 15.48
C VAL A 211 -8.68 0.77 14.77
N VAL A 212 -8.64 1.76 13.89
CA VAL A 212 -7.47 2.11 13.10
C VAL A 212 -6.77 3.30 13.72
N CYS A 213 -5.52 3.10 14.12
CA CYS A 213 -4.67 4.12 14.71
C CYS A 213 -3.55 4.53 13.75
N ARG A 214 -2.94 5.70 13.94
CA ARG A 214 -1.89 6.19 13.05
C ARG A 214 -0.59 5.41 13.20
N THR A 215 -0.27 4.99 14.43
CA THR A 215 0.98 4.28 14.76
C THR A 215 0.73 3.05 15.63
N SER A 216 1.75 2.20 15.74
CA SER A 216 1.72 0.99 16.58
C SER A 216 1.62 1.33 18.07
N GLU A 217 2.24 2.43 18.50
CA GLU A 217 2.17 2.93 19.87
C GLU A 217 0.75 3.36 20.23
N GLU A 218 0.07 4.09 19.34
CA GLU A 218 -1.33 4.45 19.53
C GLU A 218 -2.23 3.21 19.57
N ALA A 219 -2.01 2.25 18.66
CA ALA A 219 -2.78 1.01 18.64
C ALA A 219 -2.62 0.24 19.97
N ALA A 220 -1.38 0.10 20.46
CA ALA A 220 -1.11 -0.54 21.74
C ALA A 220 -1.75 0.22 22.92
N PHE A 221 -1.72 1.55 22.90
CA PHE A 221 -2.37 2.39 23.91
C PHE A 221 -3.89 2.17 23.92
N VAL A 222 -4.54 2.26 22.76
CA VAL A 222 -5.99 2.08 22.64
C VAL A 222 -6.41 0.67 23.07
N GLU A 223 -5.67 -0.35 22.65
CA GLU A 223 -5.93 -1.73 23.06
C GLU A 223 -5.83 -1.91 24.57
N ASP A 224 -4.80 -1.36 25.22
CA ASP A 224 -4.63 -1.39 26.68
C ASP A 224 -5.78 -0.66 27.40
N GLN A 225 -6.19 0.51 26.91
CA GLN A 225 -7.30 1.26 27.51
C GLN A 225 -8.64 0.53 27.35
N LEU A 226 -8.89 -0.08 26.20
CA LEU A 226 -10.10 -0.90 25.97
C LEU A 226 -10.11 -2.13 26.88
N LYS A 227 -8.98 -2.82 27.04
CA LYS A 227 -8.87 -3.96 27.97
C LYS A 227 -9.11 -3.55 29.43
N LYS A 228 -8.63 -2.37 29.84
CA LYS A 228 -8.90 -1.84 31.19
C LYS A 228 -10.36 -1.47 31.40
N LEU A 229 -11.00 -0.92 30.38
CA LEU A 229 -12.40 -0.52 30.42
C LEU A 229 -13.35 -1.73 30.41
N ASP A 230 -13.11 -2.67 29.48
CA ASP A 230 -13.89 -3.88 29.31
C ASP A 230 -13.08 -4.97 28.58
N PRO A 231 -12.49 -5.93 29.30
CA PRO A 231 -11.79 -7.06 28.71
C PRO A 231 -12.65 -7.91 27.76
N GLY A 232 -13.97 -7.93 27.97
CA GLY A 232 -14.91 -8.76 27.22
C GLY A 232 -15.07 -8.37 25.76
N LEU A 233 -14.67 -7.15 25.38
CA LEU A 233 -14.75 -6.65 24.00
C LEU A 233 -13.95 -7.48 23.01
N PHE A 234 -12.82 -8.06 23.44
CA PHE A 234 -11.94 -8.86 22.58
C PHE A 234 -12.36 -10.33 22.49
N THR A 235 -13.34 -10.75 23.29
CA THR A 235 -13.83 -12.14 23.37
C THR A 235 -15.27 -12.29 22.92
N LEU A 236 -15.86 -11.25 22.30
CA LEU A 236 -17.20 -11.33 21.73
C LEU A 236 -17.20 -12.37 20.60
N GLU A 237 -18.08 -13.36 20.70
CA GLU A 237 -18.23 -14.40 19.67
C GLU A 237 -18.83 -13.82 18.39
N ASP A 238 -19.71 -12.81 18.52
CA ASP A 238 -20.50 -12.26 17.43
C ASP A 238 -19.83 -11.09 16.68
N CYS A 239 -18.93 -10.30 17.29
CA CYS A 239 -18.06 -9.33 16.58
C CYS A 239 -16.60 -9.46 17.03
N LYS A 240 -15.69 -9.72 16.09
CA LYS A 240 -14.25 -9.70 16.35
C LYS A 240 -13.72 -8.26 16.29
N LEU A 241 -13.24 -7.76 17.43
CA LEU A 241 -12.53 -6.48 17.53
C LEU A 241 -11.03 -6.63 17.22
N MET A 242 -10.51 -5.77 16.35
CA MET A 242 -9.07 -5.60 16.11
C MET A 242 -8.66 -4.14 16.32
N VAL A 243 -7.53 -3.91 16.97
CA VAL A 243 -6.91 -2.58 17.10
C VAL A 243 -5.60 -2.61 16.33
N LEU A 244 -5.47 -1.79 15.28
CA LEU A 244 -4.40 -1.91 14.30
C LEU A 244 -3.79 -0.55 13.97
N PRO A 245 -2.46 -0.46 13.80
CA PRO A 245 -1.87 0.66 13.09
C PRO A 245 -2.28 0.62 11.61
N ILE A 246 -2.35 1.80 11.00
CA ILE A 246 -2.79 1.98 9.61
C ILE A 246 -1.97 1.16 8.59
N GLU A 247 -0.70 0.89 8.87
CA GLU A 247 0.19 0.10 8.01
C GLU A 247 -0.22 -1.38 7.92
N LEU A 248 -0.94 -1.88 8.94
CA LEU A 248 -1.39 -3.28 9.01
C LEU A 248 -2.85 -3.46 8.60
N VAL A 249 -3.57 -2.38 8.30
CA VAL A 249 -4.99 -2.46 7.92
C VAL A 249 -5.19 -2.89 6.46
N LYS A 250 -4.14 -2.77 5.64
CA LYS A 250 -4.20 -3.08 4.21
C LYS A 250 -4.54 -4.56 3.98
N GLY A 251 -5.43 -4.83 3.04
CA GLY A 251 -5.89 -6.18 2.71
C GLY A 251 -6.92 -6.77 3.69
N LEU A 252 -7.26 -6.04 4.76
CA LEU A 252 -8.34 -6.41 5.68
C LEU A 252 -9.63 -5.64 5.33
N GLU A 253 -10.77 -6.13 5.80
CA GLU A 253 -12.09 -5.50 5.60
C GLU A 253 -12.93 -5.72 6.86
N PHE A 254 -13.67 -4.69 7.27
CA PHE A 254 -14.43 -4.69 8.53
C PHE A 254 -15.85 -4.12 8.33
N ASP A 255 -16.84 -4.71 8.97
CA ASP A 255 -18.21 -4.19 8.96
C ASP A 255 -18.27 -2.78 9.58
N LEU A 256 -17.54 -2.59 10.68
CA LEU A 256 -17.38 -1.32 11.40
C LEU A 256 -15.90 -0.92 11.47
N VAL A 257 -15.57 0.30 11.05
CA VAL A 257 -14.25 0.92 11.27
C VAL A 257 -14.39 2.19 12.09
N MET A 258 -13.52 2.34 13.08
CA MET A 258 -13.37 3.55 13.90
C MET A 258 -11.93 4.06 13.75
N ILE A 259 -11.76 5.26 13.20
CA ILE A 259 -10.45 5.88 13.04
C ILE A 259 -10.19 6.75 14.27
N TYR A 260 -9.18 6.35 15.04
CA TYR A 260 -8.75 7.03 16.25
C TYR A 260 -7.89 8.25 15.91
N GLN A 261 -8.17 9.39 16.54
CA GLN A 261 -7.39 10.63 16.42
C GLN A 261 -7.13 11.04 14.96
N ALA A 262 -8.19 11.34 14.22
CA ALA A 262 -8.15 11.93 12.88
C ALA A 262 -7.79 13.44 12.91
N THR A 263 -6.72 13.80 13.63
CA THR A 263 -6.25 15.17 13.86
C THR A 263 -5.35 15.66 12.72
N PRO A 264 -5.11 16.98 12.58
CA PRO A 264 -4.09 17.52 11.68
C PRO A 264 -2.67 17.01 11.95
N ASP A 265 -2.34 16.63 13.19
CA ASP A 265 -1.02 16.09 13.54
C ASP A 265 -0.84 14.64 13.03
N ASN A 266 -1.89 13.81 13.15
CA ASN A 266 -1.87 12.44 12.66
C ASN A 266 -2.04 12.35 11.14
N TYR A 267 -2.81 13.28 10.57
CA TYR A 267 -3.11 13.38 9.15
C TYR A 267 -2.90 14.82 8.67
N PRO A 268 -1.65 15.25 8.49
CA PRO A 268 -1.34 16.54 7.90
C PRO A 268 -1.92 16.69 6.48
N ASP A 269 -2.10 17.93 6.03
CA ASP A 269 -2.66 18.25 4.71
C ASP A 269 -1.63 18.01 3.60
N ASP A 270 -1.31 16.74 3.38
CA ASP A 270 -0.35 16.28 2.38
C ASP A 270 -0.83 15.00 1.67
N PRO A 271 -0.34 14.73 0.45
CA PRO A 271 -0.74 13.57 -0.34
C PRO A 271 -0.57 12.21 0.34
N LYS A 272 0.49 12.03 1.14
CA LYS A 272 0.78 10.75 1.78
C LYS A 272 -0.23 10.48 2.90
N SER A 273 -0.48 11.47 3.74
CA SER A 273 -1.47 11.39 4.82
C SER A 273 -2.89 11.18 4.28
N ALA A 274 -3.24 11.82 3.17
CA ALA A 274 -4.53 11.65 2.52
C ALA A 274 -4.72 10.23 1.93
N LYS A 275 -3.68 9.64 1.32
CA LYS A 275 -3.74 8.23 0.87
C LYS A 275 -3.88 7.26 2.04
N LEU A 276 -3.15 7.47 3.13
CA LEU A 276 -3.27 6.66 4.34
C LEU A 276 -4.71 6.69 4.87
N LEU A 277 -5.26 7.89 5.03
CA LEU A 277 -6.64 8.07 5.50
C LEU A 277 -7.66 7.43 4.53
N TYR A 278 -7.47 7.56 3.23
CA TYR A 278 -8.28 6.88 2.21
C TYR A 278 -8.24 5.35 2.36
N VAL A 279 -7.06 4.77 2.57
CA VAL A 279 -6.92 3.32 2.81
C VAL A 279 -7.68 2.90 4.06
N ALA A 280 -7.55 3.63 5.16
CA ALA A 280 -8.28 3.35 6.41
C ALA A 280 -9.81 3.42 6.24
N ILE A 281 -10.31 4.48 5.59
CA ILE A 281 -11.74 4.68 5.33
C ILE A 281 -12.31 3.54 4.47
N THR A 282 -11.60 3.15 3.40
CA THR A 282 -12.09 2.13 2.45
C THR A 282 -12.12 0.71 3.03
N ARG A 283 -11.61 0.50 4.25
CA ARG A 283 -11.75 -0.78 4.97
C ARG A 283 -13.14 -0.99 5.56
N ALA A 284 -13.95 0.06 5.67
CA ALA A 284 -15.26 0.04 6.28
C ALA A 284 -16.35 -0.42 5.29
N LEU A 285 -17.03 -1.53 5.58
CA LEU A 285 -18.10 -2.05 4.72
C LEU A 285 -19.44 -1.36 4.98
N HIS A 286 -19.83 -1.18 6.25
CA HIS A 286 -21.17 -0.70 6.62
C HIS A 286 -21.15 0.59 7.44
N GLN A 287 -20.28 0.69 8.45
CA GLN A 287 -20.24 1.79 9.40
C GLN A 287 -18.82 2.36 9.54
N LEU A 288 -18.73 3.69 9.58
CA LEU A 288 -17.47 4.40 9.70
C LEU A 288 -17.61 5.57 10.68
N HIS A 289 -16.72 5.59 11.68
CA HIS A 289 -16.57 6.68 12.64
C HIS A 289 -15.15 7.21 12.60
N LEU A 290 -14.98 8.51 12.70
CA LEU A 290 -13.69 9.17 12.86
C LEU A 290 -13.80 10.25 13.93
N TRP A 291 -12.89 10.23 14.90
CA TRP A 291 -12.88 11.24 15.96
C TRP A 291 -11.53 11.93 16.08
N ALA A 292 -11.56 13.17 16.55
CA ALA A 292 -10.37 13.94 16.89
C ALA A 292 -10.63 14.77 18.14
N ASP A 293 -9.65 14.91 19.02
CA ASP A 293 -9.78 15.64 20.28
C ASP A 293 -9.54 17.16 20.15
N THR A 294 -8.62 17.54 19.29
CA THR A 294 -8.10 18.90 19.13
C THR A 294 -8.63 19.60 17.88
N GLY A 295 -9.29 18.84 16.99
CA GLY A 295 -9.83 19.30 15.71
C GLY A 295 -9.64 18.23 14.64
N LEU A 296 -10.58 18.15 13.70
CA LEU A 296 -10.47 17.19 12.58
C LEU A 296 -9.44 17.68 11.56
N THR A 297 -8.75 16.74 10.91
CA THR A 297 -7.86 17.05 9.78
C THR A 297 -8.60 17.80 8.67
N ARG A 298 -7.92 18.72 7.99
CA ARG A 298 -8.49 19.39 6.82
C ARG A 298 -8.73 18.43 5.66
N LEU A 299 -8.17 17.22 5.67
CA LEU A 299 -8.34 16.26 4.59
C LEU A 299 -9.78 15.77 4.39
N ILE A 300 -10.64 15.87 5.40
CA ILE A 300 -12.04 15.44 5.33
C ILE A 300 -13.04 16.56 4.97
N GLU A 301 -12.56 17.81 4.88
CA GLU A 301 -13.38 18.99 4.51
C GLU A 301 -13.72 19.04 3.02
#